data_AF-A0A9J6DBI3-F1
#
_entry.id   AF-A0A9J6DBI3-F1
#
_cell.length_a   1.000
_cell.length_b   1.000
_cell.length_c   1.000
_cell.angle_alpha   90.00
_cell.angle_beta   90.00
_cell.angle_gamma   90.00
#
_symmetry.space_group_name_H-M   'P 1'
#
loop_
_entity.id
_entity.type
_entity.pdbx_description
1 polymer ?
#
loop_
_entity_poly.entity_id
_entity_poly.type
_entity_poly.pdbx_seq_one_letter_code
_entity_poly.pdbx_strand_id
1 'polypeptide(L)'
;MPAGGEAQCETCGVVLKTPTGTTTTLVTHLKRHPGKYKEYSELHQLYSFPKKKSEPKGLPSQLTVTSLFKPTLQLSSVKAQEMTKKIAAFIACGLQPYSVVEEPSFIEMMRCAIPEYVVPSRKTFSRTVIPDLYAAKKNELKKHIRAVFDDGGAE
;
A
#
# COMPACT_ATOMS: atom_id res chain seq x y z
N MET A 1 -20.77 -17.83 4.52
CA MET A 1 -20.32 -18.42 5.79
C MET A 1 -19.38 -17.44 6.50
N PRO A 2 -19.73 -16.80 7.63
CA PRO A 2 -18.77 -15.99 8.38
C PRO A 2 -18.24 -16.80 9.58
N ALA A 3 -16.98 -17.23 9.51
CA ALA A 3 -16.25 -17.73 10.66
C ALA A 3 -15.67 -16.52 11.43
N GLY A 4 -16.45 -15.97 12.37
CA GLY A 4 -15.94 -14.97 13.30
C GLY A 4 -15.14 -15.65 14.40
N GLY A 5 -13.86 -15.32 14.55
CA GLY A 5 -13.04 -15.83 15.64
C GLY A 5 -13.39 -15.11 16.94
N GLU A 6 -13.70 -15.86 17.99
CA GLU A 6 -13.84 -15.34 19.36
C GLU A 6 -12.57 -15.68 20.14
N ALA A 7 -12.08 -14.75 20.97
CA ALA A 7 -10.87 -14.93 21.77
C ALA A 7 -11.17 -14.58 23.23
N GLN A 8 -10.77 -15.45 24.15
CA GLN A 8 -11.00 -15.28 25.59
C GLN A 8 -9.76 -14.71 26.28
N CYS A 9 -9.95 -13.75 27.19
CA CYS A 9 -8.87 -13.25 28.04
C CYS A 9 -8.56 -14.22 29.18
N GLU A 10 -7.31 -14.60 29.35
CA GLU A 10 -6.86 -15.50 30.44
C GLU A 10 -6.82 -14.81 31.81
N THR A 11 -6.83 -13.47 31.85
CA THR A 11 -6.75 -12.71 33.11
C THR A 11 -8.13 -12.39 33.70
N CYS A 12 -9.16 -12.26 32.88
CA CYS A 12 -10.52 -11.94 33.35
C CYS A 12 -11.65 -12.77 32.74
N GLY A 13 -11.34 -13.73 31.86
CA GLY A 13 -12.31 -14.64 31.26
C GLY A 13 -13.26 -14.01 30.24
N VAL A 14 -13.14 -12.71 29.95
CA VAL A 14 -14.01 -12.01 28.99
C VAL A 14 -13.75 -12.53 27.57
N VAL A 15 -14.82 -12.92 26.88
CA VAL A 15 -14.78 -13.34 25.47
C VAL A 15 -14.94 -12.10 24.58
N LEU A 16 -13.95 -11.87 23.74
CA LEU A 16 -13.90 -10.78 22.76
C LEU A 16 -14.22 -11.32 21.38
N LYS A 17 -15.16 -10.68 20.70
CA LYS A 17 -15.44 -10.95 19.28
C LYS A 17 -14.35 -10.28 18.45
N THR A 18 -13.56 -11.07 17.74
CA THR A 18 -12.54 -10.58 16.79
C THR A 18 -13.00 -10.88 15.37
N PRO A 19 -13.88 -10.05 14.78
CA PRO A 19 -14.54 -10.39 13.52
C PRO A 19 -13.59 -10.55 12.33
N THR A 20 -12.33 -10.11 12.37
CA THR A 20 -11.34 -10.43 11.33
C THR A 20 -9.95 -10.10 11.83
N GLY A 21 -9.02 -11.08 11.89
CA GLY A 21 -7.54 -10.97 11.81
C GLY A 21 -6.79 -9.76 12.41
N THR A 22 -7.39 -9.01 13.33
CA THR A 22 -6.89 -7.72 13.83
C THR A 22 -6.72 -7.81 15.34
N THR A 23 -5.57 -7.34 15.83
CA THR A 23 -5.22 -7.41 17.26
C THR A 23 -5.71 -6.19 18.05
N THR A 24 -6.30 -5.19 17.39
CA THR A 24 -6.69 -3.91 18.00
C THR A 24 -7.70 -4.08 19.15
N THR A 25 -8.67 -4.99 19.00
CA THR A 25 -9.67 -5.29 20.04
C THR A 25 -9.01 -5.92 21.27
N LEU A 26 -8.05 -6.82 21.07
CA LEU A 26 -7.30 -7.49 22.14
C LEU A 26 -6.40 -6.50 22.89
N VAL A 27 -5.67 -5.64 22.16
CA VAL A 27 -4.79 -4.61 22.75
C VAL A 27 -5.59 -3.58 23.54
N THR A 28 -6.77 -3.21 23.07
CA THR A 28 -7.64 -2.27 23.77
C THR A 28 -8.16 -2.87 25.07
N HIS A 29 -8.57 -4.15 25.04
CA HIS A 29 -8.98 -4.86 26.24
C HIS A 29 -7.82 -5.00 27.24
N LEU A 30 -6.61 -5.26 26.77
CA LEU A 30 -5.43 -5.45 27.62
C LEU A 30 -5.13 -4.24 28.51
N LYS A 31 -5.50 -3.02 28.10
CA LYS A 31 -5.40 -1.79 28.93
C LYS A 31 -6.17 -1.87 30.25
N ARG A 32 -7.16 -2.76 30.36
CA ARG A 32 -7.91 -3.03 31.61
C ARG A 32 -7.09 -3.86 32.61
N HIS A 33 -5.95 -4.40 32.18
CA HIS A 33 -5.01 -5.19 32.97
C HIS A 33 -3.65 -4.47 33.00
N PRO A 34 -3.43 -3.51 33.92
CA PRO A 34 -2.26 -2.62 33.88
C PRO A 34 -0.91 -3.36 33.94
N GLY A 35 -0.82 -4.47 34.70
CA GLY A 35 0.38 -5.29 34.76
C GLY A 35 0.70 -5.99 33.43
N LYS A 36 -0.30 -6.63 32.81
CA LYS A 36 -0.16 -7.32 31.52
C LYS A 36 0.01 -6.37 30.34
N TYR A 37 -0.60 -5.19 30.40
CA TYR A 37 -0.41 -4.15 29.41
C TYR A 37 1.01 -3.59 29.43
N LYS A 38 1.61 -3.43 30.62
CA LYS A 38 3.00 -2.98 30.77
C LYS A 38 3.97 -3.98 30.15
N GLU A 39 3.83 -5.26 30.48
CA GLU A 39 4.62 -6.37 29.93
C GLU A 39 4.49 -6.45 28.39
N TYR A 40 3.26 -6.36 27.87
CA TYR A 40 3.02 -6.28 26.43
C TYR A 40 3.67 -5.07 25.78
N SER A 41 3.57 -3.87 26.39
CA SER A 41 4.13 -2.63 25.84
C SER A 41 5.66 -2.70 25.76
N GLU A 42 6.32 -3.25 26.77
CA GLU A 42 7.78 -3.41 26.82
C GLU A 42 8.27 -4.40 25.75
N LEU A 43 7.62 -5.56 25.63
CA LEU A 43 7.91 -6.54 24.57
C LEU A 43 7.62 -5.97 23.18
N HIS A 44 6.48 -5.31 23.00
CA HIS A 44 6.12 -4.70 21.71
C HIS A 44 7.13 -3.62 21.30
N GLN A 45 7.74 -2.91 22.25
CA GLN A 45 8.76 -1.91 21.98
C GLN A 45 10.11 -2.53 21.58
N LEU A 46 10.48 -3.67 22.16
CA LEU A 46 11.71 -4.40 21.82
C LEU A 46 11.62 -5.10 20.45
N TYR A 47 10.45 -5.61 20.08
CA TYR A 47 10.23 -6.32 18.82
C TYR A 47 9.60 -5.47 17.70
N SER A 48 9.26 -4.20 17.97
CA SER A 48 8.83 -3.27 16.92
C SER A 48 10.04 -2.81 16.12
N PHE A 49 10.12 -3.23 14.85
CA PHE A 49 10.97 -2.59 13.85
C PHE A 49 10.79 -1.06 13.89
N PRO A 50 11.85 -0.25 13.71
CA PRO A 50 11.79 1.19 13.92
C PRO A 50 10.80 1.84 12.94
N LYS A 51 9.59 2.12 13.41
CA LYS A 51 8.73 3.14 12.81
C LYS A 51 9.35 4.49 13.16
N LYS A 52 9.73 5.28 12.15
CA LYS A 52 10.23 6.64 12.30
C LYS A 52 9.36 7.40 13.31
N LYS A 53 9.93 7.71 14.47
CA LYS A 53 9.30 8.57 15.47
C LYS A 53 9.20 9.97 14.89
N SER A 54 7.98 10.48 14.79
CA SER A 54 7.72 11.91 14.78
C SER A 54 7.82 12.41 16.22
N GLU A 55 8.85 13.20 16.51
CA GLU A 55 8.98 14.05 17.72
C GLU A 55 9.75 15.31 17.32
N PRO A 56 9.77 16.37 18.15
CA PRO A 56 8.67 17.15 18.72
C PRO A 56 8.67 18.59 18.13
N LYS A 57 7.55 19.30 18.28
CA LYS A 57 7.45 20.73 17.90
C LYS A 57 8.18 21.60 18.93
N GLY A 58 9.17 22.38 18.49
CA GLY A 58 9.66 23.54 19.28
C GLY A 58 11.14 23.89 19.13
N LEU A 59 11.55 24.40 17.96
CA LEU A 59 12.55 25.46 17.69
C LEU A 59 12.88 25.42 16.18
N PRO A 60 13.21 26.54 15.50
CA PRO A 60 13.57 26.51 14.09
C PRO A 60 14.96 25.87 13.93
N SER A 61 14.98 24.54 13.87
CA SER A 61 16.17 23.76 13.55
C SER A 61 16.55 24.02 12.10
N GLN A 62 17.77 24.51 11.90
CA GLN A 62 18.39 24.68 10.59
C GLN A 62 18.23 23.41 9.74
N LEU A 63 17.73 23.57 8.50
CA LEU A 63 17.54 22.46 7.57
C LEU A 63 18.88 21.76 7.34
N THR A 64 18.98 20.49 7.76
CA THR A 64 20.15 19.66 7.48
C THR A 64 20.21 19.35 6.00
N VAL A 65 21.42 19.38 5.43
CA VAL A 65 21.73 19.14 4.01
C VAL A 65 21.13 17.81 3.50
N THR A 66 20.94 16.82 4.38
CA THR A 66 20.31 15.53 4.08
C THR A 66 18.83 15.65 3.67
N SER A 67 18.13 16.71 4.05
CA SER A 67 16.73 16.95 3.67
C SER A 67 16.56 17.41 2.21
N LEU A 68 17.62 17.98 1.61
CA LEU A 68 17.64 18.36 0.20
C LEU A 68 17.73 17.15 -0.75
N PHE A 69 18.22 16.01 -0.27
CA PHE A 69 18.42 14.79 -1.08
C PHE A 69 17.22 13.85 -1.14
N LYS A 70 16.00 14.36 -0.95
CA LYS A 70 14.79 13.60 -1.31
C LYS A 70 14.01 14.29 -2.42
N PRO A 71 14.55 14.38 -3.64
CA PRO A 71 13.69 14.53 -4.80
C PRO A 71 13.00 13.18 -4.98
N THR A 72 11.95 12.98 -4.20
CA THR A 72 10.97 11.95 -4.55
C THR A 72 10.19 12.58 -5.68
N LEU A 73 10.28 12.04 -6.91
CA LEU A 73 9.33 12.35 -7.96
C LEU A 73 7.96 12.19 -7.34
N GLN A 74 7.30 13.33 -7.11
CA GLN A 74 5.96 13.35 -6.59
C GLN A 74 5.12 12.53 -7.57
N LEU A 75 4.27 11.65 -7.06
CA LEU A 75 3.36 10.81 -7.88
C LEU A 75 2.47 11.65 -8.82
N SER A 76 2.39 12.97 -8.61
CA SER A 76 1.72 13.95 -9.48
C SER A 76 2.52 14.35 -10.72
N SER A 77 3.82 14.07 -10.80
CA SER A 77 4.62 14.37 -12.00
C SER A 77 4.17 13.48 -13.15
N VAL A 78 4.02 14.07 -14.35
CA VAL A 78 3.69 13.36 -15.59
C VAL A 78 4.60 12.14 -15.78
N LYS A 79 5.90 12.29 -15.48
CA LYS A 79 6.89 11.22 -15.57
C LYS A 79 6.62 10.07 -14.58
N ALA A 80 6.21 10.37 -13.34
CA ALA A 80 5.90 9.34 -12.35
C ALA A 80 4.64 8.55 -12.72
N GLN A 81 3.61 9.23 -13.24
CA GLN A 81 2.39 8.59 -13.73
C GLN A 81 2.66 7.70 -14.94
N GLU A 82 3.50 8.17 -15.86
CA GLU A 82 3.92 7.38 -17.02
C GLU A 82 4.67 6.11 -16.59
N MET A 83 5.65 6.24 -15.68
CA MET A 83 6.35 5.08 -15.12
C MET A 83 5.40 4.11 -14.41
N THR A 84 4.45 4.63 -13.63
CA THR A 84 3.41 3.82 -12.97
C THR A 84 2.59 3.03 -13.99
N LYS A 85 2.18 3.66 -15.10
CA LYS A 85 1.47 2.98 -16.21
C LYS A 85 2.32 1.90 -16.88
N LYS A 86 3.61 2.17 -17.13
CA LYS A 86 4.52 1.18 -17.73
C LYS A 86 4.70 -0.05 -16.83
N ILE A 87 4.86 0.15 -15.52
CA ILE A 87 4.92 -0.96 -14.55
C ILE A 87 3.59 -1.72 -14.50
N ALA A 88 2.45 -1.03 -14.54
CA ALA A 88 1.15 -1.68 -14.61
C ALA A 88 0.99 -2.55 -15.86
N ALA A 89 1.48 -2.09 -17.02
CA ALA A 89 1.50 -2.87 -18.24
C ALA A 89 2.45 -4.07 -18.14
N PHE A 90 3.63 -3.91 -17.55
CA PHE A 90 4.55 -5.02 -17.27
C PHE A 90 3.87 -6.11 -16.42
N ILE A 91 3.14 -5.73 -15.38
CA ILE A 91 2.40 -6.67 -14.54
C ILE A 91 1.27 -7.36 -15.34
N ALA A 92 0.42 -6.57 -16.00
CA ALA A 92 -0.78 -7.09 -16.65
C ALA A 92 -0.48 -7.90 -17.91
N CYS A 93 0.38 -7.40 -18.80
CA CYS A 93 0.76 -8.08 -20.03
C CYS A 93 1.73 -9.24 -19.76
N GLY A 94 2.62 -9.09 -18.78
CA GLY A 94 3.57 -10.13 -18.37
C GLY A 94 3.01 -11.15 -17.38
N LEU A 95 1.72 -11.05 -17.02
CA LEU A 95 1.04 -11.91 -16.04
C LEU A 95 1.81 -12.06 -14.72
N GLN A 96 2.50 -11.00 -14.29
CA GLN A 96 3.31 -11.04 -13.08
C GLN A 96 2.41 -10.94 -11.83
N PRO A 97 2.80 -11.58 -10.72
CA PRO A 97 2.12 -11.34 -9.45
C PRO A 97 2.34 -9.89 -9.02
N TYR A 98 1.32 -9.24 -8.42
CA TYR A 98 1.47 -7.86 -7.95
C TYR A 98 2.58 -7.67 -6.89
N SER A 99 3.08 -8.75 -6.27
CA SER A 99 4.18 -8.68 -5.30
C SER A 99 5.52 -8.35 -5.94
N VAL A 100 5.66 -8.51 -7.27
CA VAL A 100 6.89 -8.21 -8.01
C VAL A 100 7.41 -6.80 -7.76
N VAL A 101 6.51 -5.83 -7.53
CA VAL A 101 6.87 -4.42 -7.28
C VAL A 101 7.45 -4.17 -5.88
N GLU A 102 7.30 -5.14 -4.98
CA GLU A 102 7.80 -5.11 -3.62
C GLU A 102 9.04 -6.00 -3.44
N GLU A 103 9.43 -6.75 -4.48
CA GLU A 103 10.63 -7.59 -4.47
C GLU A 103 11.91 -6.74 -4.35
N PRO A 104 12.89 -7.14 -3.50
CA PRO A 104 14.10 -6.36 -3.29
C PRO A 104 14.86 -6.03 -4.57
N SER A 105 15.07 -7.04 -5.43
CA SER A 105 15.80 -6.87 -6.69
C SER A 105 15.08 -5.94 -7.67
N PHE A 106 13.74 -5.96 -7.69
CA PHE A 106 12.96 -5.04 -8.52
C PHE A 106 13.12 -3.60 -8.00
N ILE A 107 13.01 -3.40 -6.70
CA ILE A 107 13.18 -2.07 -6.07
C ILE A 107 14.59 -1.53 -6.32
N GLU A 108 15.62 -2.37 -6.18
CA GLU A 108 17.01 -1.99 -6.44
C GLU A 108 17.24 -1.59 -7.90
N MET A 109 16.72 -2.38 -8.85
CA MET A 109 16.73 -2.03 -10.27
C MET A 109 16.05 -0.68 -10.53
N MET A 110 14.88 -0.44 -9.92
CA MET A 110 14.16 0.82 -10.08
C MET A 110 14.91 2.01 -9.48
N ARG A 111 15.59 1.83 -8.33
CA ARG A 111 16.44 2.87 -7.73
C ARG A 111 17.66 3.19 -8.57
N CYS A 112 18.24 2.20 -9.23
CA CYS A 112 19.37 2.42 -10.15
C CYS A 112 18.91 3.15 -11.41
N ALA A 113 17.80 2.70 -12.01
CA ALA A 113 17.29 3.25 -13.27
C ALA A 113 16.68 4.65 -13.10
N ILE A 114 15.87 4.86 -12.05
CA ILE A 114 15.17 6.11 -11.78
C ILE A 114 15.17 6.37 -10.26
N PRO A 115 16.27 6.90 -9.71
CA PRO A 115 16.46 7.08 -8.26
C PRO A 115 15.36 7.90 -7.59
N GLU A 116 14.79 8.86 -8.32
CA GLU A 116 13.77 9.76 -7.81
C GLU A 116 12.38 9.11 -7.76
N TYR A 117 12.14 8.00 -8.47
CA TYR A 117 10.82 7.37 -8.54
C TYR A 117 10.60 6.38 -7.40
N VAL A 118 9.52 6.59 -6.63
CA VAL A 118 9.08 5.62 -5.63
C VAL A 118 8.02 4.72 -6.24
N VAL A 119 8.34 3.44 -6.31
CA VAL A 119 7.43 2.40 -6.80
C VAL A 119 6.19 2.33 -5.89
N PRO A 120 4.97 2.43 -6.45
CA PRO A 120 3.74 2.24 -5.69
C PRO A 120 3.62 0.83 -5.11
N SER A 121 2.88 0.68 -4.01
CA SER A 121 2.68 -0.62 -3.38
C SER A 121 1.91 -1.60 -4.25
N ARG A 122 2.03 -2.91 -3.96
CA ARG A 122 1.18 -3.97 -4.53
C ARG A 122 -0.30 -3.64 -4.42
N LYS A 123 -0.72 -3.07 -3.29
CA LYS A 123 -2.12 -2.69 -3.04
C LYS A 123 -2.57 -1.58 -3.99
N THR A 124 -1.71 -0.60 -4.24
CA THR A 124 -1.98 0.48 -5.18
C THR A 124 -2.17 -0.04 -6.60
N PHE A 125 -1.30 -0.96 -7.04
CA PHE A 125 -1.42 -1.59 -8.36
C PHE A 125 -2.70 -2.42 -8.49
N SER A 126 -2.99 -3.27 -7.50
CA SER A 126 -4.16 -4.17 -7.54
C SER A 126 -5.51 -3.46 -7.38
N ARG A 127 -5.58 -2.40 -6.57
CA ARG A 127 -6.86 -1.74 -6.24
C ARG A 127 -7.19 -0.53 -7.10
N THR A 128 -6.19 0.06 -7.76
CA THR A 128 -6.38 1.34 -8.46
C THR A 128 -5.77 1.29 -9.84
N VAL A 129 -4.43 1.20 -9.95
CA VAL A 129 -3.73 1.45 -11.22
C VAL A 129 -4.13 0.47 -12.33
N ILE A 130 -4.14 -0.83 -12.04
CA ILE A 130 -4.46 -1.85 -13.06
C ILE A 130 -5.96 -1.91 -13.36
N PRO A 131 -6.87 -1.84 -12.37
CA PRO A 131 -8.29 -1.65 -12.64
C PRO A 131 -8.60 -0.43 -13.54
N ASP A 132 -7.97 0.71 -13.28
CA ASP A 132 -8.14 1.93 -14.07
C ASP A 132 -7.60 1.76 -15.50
N LEU A 133 -6.43 1.12 -15.64
CA LEU A 133 -5.84 0.77 -16.94
C LEU A 133 -6.77 -0.13 -17.76
N TYR A 134 -7.35 -1.16 -17.12
CA TYR A 134 -8.32 -2.05 -17.76
C TYR A 134 -9.58 -1.30 -18.19
N ALA A 135 -10.15 -0.46 -17.31
CA ALA A 135 -11.35 0.31 -17.63
C ALA A 135 -11.10 1.25 -18.82
N ALA A 136 -9.95 1.92 -18.86
CA ALA A 136 -9.54 2.77 -19.98
C ALA A 136 -9.47 1.97 -21.29
N LYS A 137 -8.76 0.83 -21.29
CA LYS A 137 -8.61 -0.02 -22.49
C LYS A 137 -9.93 -0.64 -22.95
N LYS A 138 -10.79 -1.07 -22.02
CA LYS A 138 -12.14 -1.56 -22.32
C LYS A 138 -12.99 -0.48 -22.99
N ASN A 139 -12.92 0.76 -22.51
CA ASN A 139 -13.67 1.87 -23.09
C ASN A 139 -13.14 2.27 -24.47
N GLU A 140 -11.82 2.26 -24.66
CA GLU A 140 -11.18 2.46 -25.96
C GLU A 140 -11.65 1.40 -26.98
N LEU A 141 -11.64 0.12 -26.60
CA LEU A 141 -12.10 -0.96 -27.46
C LEU A 141 -13.59 -0.83 -27.79
N LYS A 142 -14.44 -0.51 -26.80
CA LYS A 142 -15.87 -0.26 -27.03
C LYS A 142 -16.12 0.86 -28.04
N LYS A 143 -15.32 1.94 -28.00
CA LYS A 143 -15.43 3.05 -28.97
C LYS A 143 -15.09 2.59 -30.38
N HIS A 144 -13.98 1.85 -30.53
CA HIS A 144 -13.58 1.30 -31.84
C HIS A 144 -14.64 0.36 -32.40
N ILE A 145 -15.17 -0.54 -31.56
CA ILE A 145 -16.22 -1.47 -31.97
C ILE A 145 -17.46 -0.71 -32.45
N ARG A 146 -17.92 0.32 -31.73
CA ARG A 146 -19.07 1.15 -32.13
C ARG A 146 -18.84 1.86 -33.47
N ALA A 147 -17.69 2.49 -33.65
CA ALA A 147 -17.36 3.20 -34.89
C ALA A 147 -17.44 2.27 -36.10
N VAL A 148 -16.91 1.04 -36.00
CA VAL A 148 -16.97 0.05 -37.09
C VAL A 148 -18.42 -0.33 -37.46
N PHE A 149 -19.33 -0.37 -36.49
CA PHE A 149 -20.73 -0.72 -36.73
C PHE A 149 -21.57 0.47 -37.25
N ASP A 150 -21.21 1.71 -36.88
CA ASP A 150 -21.91 2.91 -37.35
C ASP A 150 -21.55 3.25 -38.82
N ASP A 151 -20.33 2.91 -39.27
CA ASP A 151 -19.87 3.15 -40.66
C ASP A 151 -20.34 2.06 -41.66
N GLY A 152 -20.78 0.89 -41.18
CA GLY A 152 -21.20 -0.24 -42.02
C GLY A 152 -22.70 -0.27 -42.40
N GLY A 153 -23.47 0.77 -42.05
CA GLY A 153 -24.92 0.86 -42.27
C GLY A 153 -25.34 1.69 -43.49
N ALA A 154 -24.40 2.09 -44.35
CA ALA A 154 -24.64 2.93 -45.52
C ALA A 154 -24.19 2.24 -46.83
N GLU A 155 -24.62 1.00 -47.06
CA GLU A 155 -24.64 0.37 -48.40
C GLU A 155 -25.89 -0.49 -48.57
#